data_AF-A0A8C6WEC4-F1
#
_entry.id   AF-A0A8C6WEC4-F1
#
_cell.length_a   1.000
_cell.length_b   1.000
_cell.length_c   1.000
_cell.angle_alpha   90.00
_cell.angle_beta   90.00
_cell.angle_gamma   90.00
#
_symmetry.space_group_name_H-M   'P 1'
#
loop_
_entity.id
_entity.type
_entity.pdbx_description
1 polymer ?
#
loop_
_entity_poly.entity_id
_entity_poly.type
_entity_poly.pdbx_seq_one_letter_code
_entity_poly.pdbx_strand_id
1 'polypeptide(L)'
;MLNKILEYNRWRLLGFMNTTIVALNATNEELKALRTMVLQNRVVLDLLTTSTGGVCAQIGTGCCTFIPDNSRDGGAITQAIKDMVQRHKGKK
;
A
#
# COMPACT_ATOMS: atom_id res chain seq x y z
N MET A 1 28.74 23.16 19.72
CA MET A 1 27.47 23.62 19.11
C MET A 1 27.03 22.71 17.97
N LEU A 2 27.89 22.44 16.98
CA LEU A 2 27.60 21.56 15.84
C LEU A 2 27.10 20.15 16.21
N ASN A 3 27.72 19.49 17.20
CA ASN A 3 27.29 18.14 17.62
C ASN A 3 25.85 18.10 18.15
N LYS A 4 25.41 19.12 18.89
CA LYS A 4 24.02 19.20 19.38
C LYS A 4 23.02 19.33 18.23
N ILE A 5 23.37 20.08 17.18
CA ILE A 5 22.51 20.23 15.98
C ILE A 5 22.44 18.90 15.22
N LEU A 6 23.57 18.21 15.06
CA LEU A 6 23.63 16.90 14.40
C LEU A 6 22.80 15.85 15.16
N GLU A 7 22.91 15.80 16.49
CA GLU A 7 22.13 14.87 17.32
C GLU A 7 20.62 15.18 17.28
N TYR A 8 20.25 16.45 17.35
CA TYR A 8 18.84 16.87 17.25
C TYR A 8 18.22 16.48 15.90
N ASN A 9 18.93 16.77 14.80
CA ASN A 9 18.46 16.41 13.45
C ASN A 9 18.37 14.89 13.27
N ARG A 10 19.32 14.13 13.84
CA ARG A 10 19.26 12.67 13.86
C ARG A 10 17.99 12.18 14.58
N TRP A 11 17.72 12.69 15.78
CA TRP A 11 16.56 12.27 16.56
C TRP A 11 15.23 12.56 15.82
N ARG A 12 15.10 13.75 15.22
CA ARG A 12 13.93 14.10 14.41
C ARG A 12 13.75 13.21 13.19
N LEU A 13 14.84 12.92 12.47
CA LEU A 13 14.79 12.04 11.31
C LEU A 13 14.36 10.62 11.70
N LEU A 14 14.85 10.10 12.83
CA LEU A 14 14.44 8.80 13.34
C LEU A 14 12.96 8.75 13.72
N GLY A 15 12.47 9.79 14.40
CA GLY A 15 11.05 9.91 14.72
C GLY A 15 10.18 9.91 13.46
N PHE A 16 10.56 10.72 12.46
CA PHE A 16 9.89 10.76 11.16
C PHE A 16 9.86 9.39 10.48
N MET A 17 11.01 8.71 10.36
CA MET A 17 11.08 7.38 9.74
C MET A 17 10.20 6.35 10.45
N ASN A 18 10.19 6.35 11.79
CA ASN A 18 9.38 5.41 12.56
C ASN A 18 7.88 5.64 12.33
N THR A 19 7.43 6.90 12.36
CA THR A 19 6.03 7.24 12.06
C THR A 19 5.67 6.89 10.62
N THR A 20 6.56 7.12 9.64
CA THR A 20 6.34 6.74 8.23
C THR A 20 6.20 5.23 8.07
N ILE A 21 7.03 4.42 8.74
CA ILE A 21 6.93 2.95 8.70
C ILE A 21 5.58 2.47 9.22
N VAL A 22 5.12 3.02 10.36
CA VAL A 22 3.81 2.67 10.93
C VAL A 22 2.67 3.05 9.97
N ALA A 23 2.71 4.26 9.41
CA ALA A 23 1.70 4.72 8.47
C ALA A 23 1.64 3.82 7.21
N LEU A 24 2.80 3.49 6.62
CA LEU A 24 2.85 2.66 5.42
C LEU A 24 2.37 1.22 5.68
N ASN A 25 2.67 0.63 6.84
CA ASN A 25 2.13 -0.66 7.22
C ASN A 25 0.60 -0.62 7.30
N ALA A 26 0.03 0.39 7.98
CA ALA A 26 -1.42 0.55 8.10
C ALA A 26 -2.08 0.73 6.72
N THR A 27 -1.51 1.58 5.86
CA THR A 27 -2.00 1.77 4.49
C THR A 27 -1.94 0.48 3.67
N ASN A 28 -0.88 -0.32 3.81
CA ASN A 28 -0.78 -1.59 3.09
C ASN A 28 -1.88 -2.59 3.48
N GLU A 29 -2.18 -2.69 4.78
CA GLU A 29 -3.27 -3.55 5.27
C GLU A 29 -4.64 -3.05 4.80
N GLU A 30 -4.90 -1.74 4.86
CA GLU A 30 -6.14 -1.14 4.36
C GLU A 30 -6.32 -1.39 2.86
N LEU A 31 -5.29 -1.19 2.04
CA LEU A 31 -5.35 -1.43 0.59
C LEU A 31 -5.62 -2.91 0.27
N LYS A 32 -5.07 -3.84 1.04
CA LYS A 32 -5.32 -5.28 0.88
C LYS A 32 -6.78 -5.63 1.19
N ALA A 33 -7.31 -5.10 2.28
CA ALA A 33 -8.72 -5.28 2.65
C ALA A 33 -9.66 -4.68 1.60
N LEU A 34 -9.42 -3.43 1.18
CA LEU A 34 -10.20 -2.75 0.15
C LEU A 34 -10.19 -3.52 -1.17
N ARG A 35 -9.02 -3.99 -1.62
CA ARG A 35 -8.92 -4.80 -2.84
C ARG A 35 -9.77 -6.06 -2.76
N THR A 36 -9.77 -6.74 -1.61
CA THR A 36 -10.56 -7.96 -1.40
C THR A 36 -12.06 -7.65 -1.48
N MET A 37 -12.50 -6.59 -0.80
CA MET A 37 -13.90 -6.16 -0.81
C MET A 37 -14.34 -5.73 -2.22
N VAL A 38 -13.51 -4.98 -2.95
CA VAL A 38 -13.82 -4.55 -4.32
C VAL A 38 -13.97 -5.75 -5.25
N LEU A 39 -13.12 -6.76 -5.13
CA LEU A 39 -13.22 -7.99 -5.93
C LEU A 39 -14.48 -8.79 -5.58
N GLN A 40 -14.82 -8.91 -4.30
CA GLN A 40 -16.07 -9.56 -3.87
C GLN A 40 -17.30 -8.81 -4.40
N ASN A 41 -17.31 -7.47 -4.27
CA ASN A 41 -18.37 -6.62 -4.81
C ASN A 41 -18.49 -6.77 -6.33
N ARG A 42 -17.37 -6.86 -7.06
CA ARG A 42 -17.38 -7.08 -8.51
C ARG A 42 -18.08 -8.38 -8.87
N VAL A 43 -17.76 -9.49 -8.19
CA VAL A 43 -18.40 -10.79 -8.44
C VAL A 43 -19.90 -10.72 -8.23
N VAL A 44 -20.35 -10.09 -7.13
CA VAL A 44 -21.78 -9.94 -6.84
C VAL A 44 -22.46 -9.05 -7.88
N LEU A 45 -21.84 -7.92 -8.26
CA LEU A 45 -22.40 -7.01 -9.27
C LEU A 45 -22.49 -7.67 -10.64
N ASP A 46 -21.49 -8.45 -11.05
CA ASP A 46 -21.52 -9.20 -12.31
C ASP A 46 -22.63 -10.25 -12.31
N LEU A 47 -22.83 -10.95 -11.19
CA LEU A 47 -23.95 -11.88 -11.03
C LEU A 47 -25.30 -11.17 -11.17
N LEU A 48 -25.48 -10.03 -10.49
CA LEU A 48 -26.72 -9.25 -10.53
C LEU A 48 -27.00 -8.66 -11.92
N THR A 49 -25.97 -8.35 -12.69
CA THR A 49 -26.07 -7.69 -14.00
C THR A 49 -25.85 -8.63 -15.18
N THR A 50 -25.76 -9.95 -14.94
CA THR A 50 -25.45 -10.96 -15.96
C THR A 50 -26.42 -10.91 -17.14
N SER A 51 -27.72 -10.67 -16.89
CA SER A 51 -28.75 -10.55 -17.95
C SER A 51 -28.54 -9.35 -18.88
N THR A 52 -27.81 -8.33 -18.43
CA THR A 52 -27.48 -7.12 -19.20
C THR A 52 -26.03 -7.09 -19.68
N GLY A 53 -25.31 -8.22 -19.59
CA GLY A 53 -23.92 -8.33 -20.03
C GLY A 53 -22.88 -8.02 -18.95
N GLY A 54 -23.26 -8.07 -17.67
CA GLY A 54 -22.37 -7.85 -16.53
C GLY A 54 -21.99 -6.38 -16.34
N VAL A 55 -21.07 -6.12 -15.41
CA VAL A 55 -20.59 -4.75 -15.13
C VAL A 55 -19.88 -4.17 -16.35
N CYS A 56 -19.32 -4.98 -17.24
CA CYS A 56 -18.60 -4.49 -18.42
C CYS A 56 -19.47 -3.96 -19.54
N ALA A 57 -20.66 -4.52 -19.76
CA ALA A 57 -21.60 -3.92 -20.70
C ALA A 57 -22.04 -2.52 -20.26
N GLN A 58 -22.07 -2.26 -18.95
CA GLN A 58 -22.46 -0.97 -18.38
C GLN A 58 -21.30 0.06 -18.37
N ILE A 59 -20.07 -0.38 -18.05
CA ILE A 59 -18.90 0.51 -17.95
C ILE A 59 -18.22 0.74 -19.32
N GLY A 60 -18.27 -0.23 -20.23
CA GLY A 60 -17.59 -0.15 -21.52
C GLY A 60 -16.08 -0.34 -21.43
N THR A 61 -15.32 0.51 -22.13
CA THR A 61 -13.86 0.35 -22.34
C THR A 61 -13.03 0.42 -21.05
N GLY A 62 -13.54 1.06 -20.00
CA GLY A 62 -12.88 1.12 -18.70
C GLY A 62 -13.11 -0.12 -17.81
N CYS A 63 -13.86 -1.13 -18.27
CA CYS A 63 -14.16 -2.28 -17.46
C CYS A 63 -12.95 -3.21 -17.24
N CYS A 64 -13.05 -4.11 -16.25
CA CYS A 64 -12.05 -5.13 -15.94
C CYS A 64 -10.65 -4.54 -15.67
N THR A 65 -10.58 -3.33 -15.13
CA THR A 65 -9.32 -2.76 -14.67
C THR A 65 -8.67 -3.71 -13.67
N PHE A 66 -7.49 -4.18 -14.00
CA PHE A 66 -6.73 -5.08 -13.15
C PHE A 66 -6.30 -4.35 -11.88
N ILE A 67 -6.69 -4.87 -10.71
CA ILE A 67 -6.18 -4.39 -9.43
C ILE A 67 -4.91 -5.20 -9.12
N PRO A 68 -3.71 -4.59 -9.12
CA PRO A 68 -2.47 -5.33 -8.89
C PRO A 68 -2.39 -5.94 -7.49
N ASP A 69 -1.85 -7.15 -7.40
CA ASP A 69 -1.50 -7.79 -6.14
C ASP A 69 -0.05 -7.49 -5.77
N ASN A 70 0.16 -6.36 -5.13
CA ASN A 70 1.49 -6.00 -4.66
C ASN A 70 1.87 -6.75 -3.36
N SER A 71 1.26 -7.88 -3.00
CA SER A 71 1.63 -8.62 -1.78
C SER A 71 2.54 -9.83 -2.01
N ARG A 72 2.57 -10.40 -3.23
CA ARG A 72 3.24 -11.70 -3.50
C ARG A 72 4.77 -11.65 -3.56
N ASP A 73 5.36 -10.58 -4.09
CA ASP A 73 6.83 -10.45 -4.23
C ASP A 73 7.42 -9.41 -3.28
N GLY A 74 6.86 -9.32 -2.07
CA GLY A 74 7.34 -8.39 -1.07
C GLY A 74 6.97 -6.93 -1.31
N GLY A 75 6.18 -6.62 -2.35
CA GLY A 75 5.39 -5.38 -2.54
C GLY A 75 6.13 -4.06 -2.55
N ALA A 76 5.70 -3.09 -3.37
CA ALA A 76 6.35 -1.77 -3.38
C ALA A 76 6.39 -1.12 -1.98
N ILE A 77 5.30 -1.20 -1.21
CA ILE A 77 5.23 -0.65 0.16
C ILE A 77 6.09 -1.47 1.13
N THR A 78 5.93 -2.79 1.15
CA THR A 78 6.68 -3.67 2.06
C THR A 78 8.19 -3.62 1.78
N GLN A 79 8.62 -3.49 0.52
CA GLN A 79 10.01 -3.29 0.15
C GLN A 79 10.52 -1.91 0.59
N ALA A 80 9.74 -0.84 0.40
CA ALA A 80 10.13 0.49 0.90
C ALA A 80 10.32 0.49 2.43
N ILE A 81 9.46 -0.20 3.17
CA ILE A 81 9.60 -0.37 4.63
C ILE A 81 10.87 -1.14 4.98
N LYS A 82 11.15 -2.27 4.29
CA LYS A 82 12.39 -3.03 4.49
C LYS A 82 13.62 -2.16 4.26
N ASP A 83 13.63 -1.38 3.19
CA ASP A 83 14.76 -0.50 2.85
C ASP A 83 14.97 0.58 3.91
N MET A 84 13.89 1.21 4.40
CA MET A 84 13.97 2.20 5.50
C MET A 84 14.52 1.59 6.79
N VAL A 85 14.11 0.36 7.14
CA VAL A 85 14.58 -0.34 8.34
C VAL A 85 16.03 -0.80 8.20
N GLN A 86 16.42 -1.34 7.04
CA GLN A 86 17.78 -1.83 6.80
C GLN A 86 18.80 -0.70 6.77
N ARG A 87 18.49 0.43 6.10
CA ARG A 87 19.34 1.63 6.09
C ARG A 87 19.52 2.25 7.48
N HIS A 88 18.56 2.01 8.38
CA HIS A 88 18.68 2.40 9.79
C HIS A 88 19.61 1.46 10.58
N LYS A 89 19.52 0.14 10.36
CA LYS A 89 20.33 -0.86 11.09
C LYS A 89 21.79 -0.96 10.61
N GLY A 90 22.09 -0.57 9.38
CA GLY A 90 23.44 -0.65 8.78
C GLY A 90 24.43 0.42 9.22
N LYS A 91 24.10 1.27 10.20
CA LYS A 91 25.03 2.24 10.82
C LYS A 91 25.45 1.81 12.24
N LYS A 92 25.90 0.58 12.38
CA LYS A 92 26.76 0.18 13.50
C LYS A 92 28.21 0.42 13.12
#